data_AF-A0A4R1QR24-F1
#
_entry.id   AF-A0A4R1QR24-F1
#
_cell.length_a   1.000
_cell.length_b   1.000
_cell.length_c   1.000
_cell.angle_alpha   90.00
_cell.angle_beta   90.00
_cell.angle_gamma   90.00
#
_symmetry.space_group_name_H-M   'P 1'
#
loop_
_entity.id
_entity.type
_entity.pdbx_description
1 polymer ?
#
loop_
_entity_poly.entity_id
_entity_poly.type
_entity_poly.pdbx_seq_one_letter_code
_entity_poly.pdbx_strand_id
1 'polypeptide(L)'
;MRTLIKLELRRNKIQTYVTASLIITITMLCFLYLFAYAPMLEPNDKDMAIFSGYDNLIPLFEALNMAVFCVLSAVMYSKIIIEDYSGKRPVLLFSYPVSRKKIMLAKLSVVCVFTTLSMFLSNIIVFLIFGITEKFIHLVSGKFTLSIMLQVVETTLLMLLITAGAGIAAAGIGFIKKSVPTTIVSAVLIASLLCNVVANTTCSRMAMYIFAMVMLFIGMAFTIILIKSVDAMEVE
;
A
#
# COMPACT_ATOMS: atom_id res chain seq x y z
N MET A 1 18.50 -5.58 -15.90
CA MET A 1 17.44 -5.34 -14.88
C MET A 1 17.34 -6.48 -13.88
N ARG A 2 17.10 -7.74 -14.31
CA ARG A 2 16.94 -8.89 -13.40
C ARG A 2 18.10 -9.10 -12.43
N THR A 3 19.34 -8.88 -12.87
CA THR A 3 20.55 -8.97 -12.03
C THR A 3 20.59 -7.89 -10.93
N LEU A 4 20.23 -6.65 -11.25
CA LEU A 4 20.15 -5.55 -10.28
C LEU A 4 19.07 -5.80 -9.23
N ILE A 5 17.90 -6.27 -9.67
CA ILE A 5 16.79 -6.64 -8.78
C ILE A 5 17.23 -7.74 -7.80
N LYS A 6 17.92 -8.78 -8.29
CA LYS A 6 18.42 -9.87 -7.45
C LYS A 6 19.46 -9.40 -6.43
N LEU A 7 20.32 -8.45 -6.80
CA LEU A 7 21.32 -7.86 -5.89
C LEU A 7 20.67 -6.99 -4.81
N GLU A 8 19.68 -6.18 -5.16
CA GLU A 8 18.87 -5.41 -4.19
C GLU A 8 18.13 -6.34 -3.22
N LEU A 9 17.57 -7.44 -3.74
CA LEU A 9 16.86 -8.44 -2.92
C LEU A 9 17.79 -9.11 -1.89
N ARG A 10 19.05 -9.33 -2.25
CA ARG A 10 20.05 -9.98 -1.39
C ARG A 10 20.72 -9.01 -0.43
N ARG A 11 20.85 -7.74 -0.81
CA ARG A 11 21.48 -6.69 -0.02
C ARG A 11 20.54 -6.12 1.05
N ASN A 12 19.24 -6.04 0.77
CA ASN A 12 18.26 -5.63 1.76
C ASN A 12 17.79 -6.81 2.61
N LYS A 13 17.69 -6.60 3.92
CA LYS A 13 17.07 -7.55 4.87
C LYS A 13 15.56 -7.62 4.65
N ILE A 14 15.14 -8.16 3.50
CA ILE A 14 13.72 -8.27 3.11
C ILE A 14 12.92 -9.11 4.10
N GLN A 15 13.59 -10.04 4.80
CA GLN A 15 13.02 -10.80 5.90
C GLN A 15 12.32 -9.92 6.94
N THR A 16 12.90 -8.76 7.30
CA THR A 16 12.27 -7.84 8.26
C THR A 16 10.95 -7.27 7.75
N TYR A 17 10.87 -6.94 6.45
CA TYR A 17 9.63 -6.45 5.84
C TYR A 17 8.60 -7.55 5.64
N VAL A 18 9.03 -8.79 5.39
CA VAL A 18 8.14 -9.97 5.35
C VAL A 18 7.53 -10.21 6.73
N THR A 19 8.33 -10.20 7.80
CA THR A 19 7.82 -10.33 9.17
C THR A 19 6.88 -9.18 9.53
N ALA A 20 7.21 -7.94 9.15
CA ALA A 20 6.32 -6.80 9.35
C ALA A 20 4.98 -6.98 8.61
N SER A 21 5.01 -7.45 7.36
CA SER A 21 3.79 -7.75 6.59
C SER A 21 2.94 -8.83 7.27
N LEU A 22 3.55 -9.88 7.84
CA LEU A 22 2.82 -10.93 8.55
C LEU A 22 2.14 -10.39 9.82
N ILE A 23 2.83 -9.54 10.58
CA ILE A 23 2.24 -8.88 11.76
C ILE A 23 1.06 -8.01 11.33
N ILE A 24 1.22 -7.22 10.25
CA ILE A 24 0.13 -6.41 9.68
C ILE A 24 -1.06 -7.30 9.32
N THR A 25 -0.86 -8.44 8.66
CA THR A 25 -1.95 -9.37 8.32
C THR A 25 -2.72 -9.87 9.56
N ILE A 26 -2.02 -10.23 10.64
CA ILE A 26 -2.66 -10.66 11.90
C ILE A 26 -3.44 -9.51 12.54
N THR A 27 -2.87 -8.31 12.56
CA THR A 27 -3.55 -7.11 13.10
C THR A 27 -4.79 -6.77 12.27
N MET A 28 -4.68 -6.82 10.95
CA MET A 28 -5.80 -6.57 10.03
C MET A 28 -6.94 -7.57 10.21
N LEU A 29 -6.60 -8.84 10.42
CA LEU A 29 -7.59 -9.87 10.74
C LEU A 29 -8.37 -9.51 12.02
N CYS A 30 -7.67 -9.06 13.08
CA CYS A 30 -8.32 -8.61 14.32
C CYS A 30 -9.26 -7.42 14.07
N PHE A 31 -8.83 -6.43 13.29
CA PHE A 31 -9.69 -5.29 12.90
C PHE A 31 -10.91 -5.71 12.09
N LEU A 32 -10.78 -6.68 11.18
CA LEU A 32 -11.91 -7.18 10.40
C LEU A 32 -12.98 -7.81 11.31
N TYR A 33 -12.56 -8.63 12.29
CA TYR A 33 -13.50 -9.20 13.26
C TYR A 33 -14.12 -8.12 14.16
N LEU A 34 -13.35 -7.11 14.55
CA LEU A 34 -13.86 -5.97 15.32
C LEU A 34 -14.94 -5.21 14.54
N PHE A 35 -14.72 -4.96 13.25
CA PHE A 35 -15.73 -4.33 12.38
C PHE A 35 -16.96 -5.21 12.16
N ALA A 36 -16.78 -6.52 12.01
CA ALA A 36 -17.90 -7.45 11.87
C ALA A 36 -18.74 -7.57 13.16
N TYR A 37 -18.11 -7.43 14.34
CA TYR A 37 -18.78 -7.55 15.64
C TYR A 37 -19.42 -6.25 16.12
N ALA A 38 -18.89 -5.08 15.72
CA ALA A 38 -19.42 -3.76 16.08
C ALA A 38 -20.95 -3.61 15.96
N PRO A 39 -21.62 -3.99 14.84
CA PRO A 39 -23.07 -3.84 14.70
C PRO A 39 -23.89 -4.76 15.62
N MET A 40 -23.29 -5.80 16.21
CA MET A 40 -23.97 -6.70 17.16
C MET A 40 -23.97 -6.16 18.60
N LEU A 41 -23.07 -5.23 18.92
CA LEU A 41 -22.99 -4.61 20.25
C LEU A 41 -24.09 -3.56 20.46
N GLU A 42 -24.36 -2.75 19.44
CA GLU A 42 -25.33 -1.65 19.49
C GLU A 42 -26.26 -1.66 18.26
N PRO A 43 -27.20 -2.62 18.18
CA PRO A 43 -28.04 -2.83 16.99
C PRO A 43 -29.01 -1.69 16.65
N ASN A 44 -29.14 -0.68 17.53
CA ASN A 44 -30.10 0.42 17.37
C ASN A 44 -29.45 1.77 17.04
N ASP A 45 -28.12 1.81 16.85
CA ASP A 45 -27.41 3.03 16.49
C ASP A 45 -27.29 3.17 14.96
N LYS A 46 -27.65 4.34 14.44
CA LYS A 46 -27.61 4.63 12.99
C LYS A 46 -26.19 4.68 12.46
N ASP A 47 -25.23 5.01 13.31
CA ASP A 47 -23.81 5.08 12.94
C ASP A 47 -23.20 3.68 12.78
N MET A 48 -23.77 2.66 13.44
CA MET A 48 -23.33 1.26 13.30
C MET A 48 -23.82 0.61 12.00
N ALA A 49 -24.76 1.24 11.28
CA ALA A 49 -25.19 0.80 9.96
C ALA A 49 -24.05 0.84 8.92
N ILE A 50 -23.02 1.67 9.14
CA ILE A 50 -21.81 1.75 8.30
C ILE A 50 -21.01 0.45 8.33
N PHE A 51 -21.09 -0.31 9.43
CA PHE A 51 -20.46 -1.62 9.58
C PHE A 51 -21.40 -2.78 9.20
N SER A 52 -22.66 -2.47 8.90
CA SER A 52 -23.66 -3.47 8.54
C SER A 52 -23.54 -3.85 7.06
N GLY A 53 -23.48 -5.16 6.81
CA GLY A 53 -23.44 -5.72 5.45
C GLY A 53 -22.05 -5.70 4.81
N TYR A 54 -21.82 -6.66 3.92
CA TYR A 54 -20.52 -6.83 3.25
C TYR A 54 -20.16 -5.65 2.34
N ASP A 55 -21.15 -4.97 1.77
CA ASP A 55 -20.94 -3.87 0.82
C ASP A 55 -20.23 -2.66 1.42
N ASN A 56 -20.40 -2.40 2.71
CA ASN A 56 -19.72 -1.31 3.42
C ASN A 56 -18.49 -1.81 4.20
N LEU A 57 -18.55 -3.03 4.73
CA LEU A 57 -17.46 -3.62 5.50
C LEU A 57 -16.22 -3.88 4.64
N ILE A 58 -16.38 -4.39 3.41
CA ILE A 58 -15.26 -4.68 2.51
C ILE A 58 -14.47 -3.41 2.14
N PRO A 59 -15.10 -2.34 1.62
CA PRO A 59 -14.34 -1.14 1.26
C PRO A 59 -13.72 -0.42 2.46
N LEU A 60 -14.37 -0.46 3.62
CA LEU A 60 -13.81 0.11 4.85
C LEU A 60 -12.53 -0.61 5.27
N PHE A 61 -12.56 -1.95 5.29
CA PHE A 61 -11.40 -2.77 5.57
C PHE A 61 -10.28 -2.53 4.55
N GLU A 62 -10.62 -2.52 3.26
CA GLU A 62 -9.68 -2.28 2.18
C GLU A 62 -9.04 -0.88 2.25
N ALA A 63 -9.78 0.15 2.64
CA ALA A 63 -9.23 1.50 2.86
C ALA A 63 -8.22 1.53 4.02
N LEU A 64 -8.52 0.83 5.12
CA LEU A 64 -7.61 0.73 6.26
C LEU A 64 -6.35 -0.09 5.90
N ASN A 65 -6.51 -1.18 5.16
CA ASN A 65 -5.39 -1.99 4.69
C ASN A 65 -4.51 -1.20 3.71
N MET A 66 -5.11 -0.45 2.78
CA MET A 66 -4.43 0.50 1.89
C MET A 66 -3.55 1.49 2.68
N ALA A 67 -4.08 2.09 3.75
CA ALA A 67 -3.32 3.05 4.56
C ALA A 67 -2.07 2.42 5.20
N VAL A 68 -2.20 1.24 5.79
CA VAL A 68 -1.08 0.57 6.47
C VAL A 68 -0.02 0.12 5.46
N PHE A 69 -0.42 -0.45 4.32
CA PHE A 69 0.53 -0.81 3.27
C PHE A 69 1.16 0.41 2.58
N CYS A 70 0.46 1.55 2.51
CA CYS A 70 1.04 2.81 2.06
C CYS A 70 2.19 3.24 2.99
N VAL A 71 1.99 3.20 4.31
CA VAL A 71 3.03 3.52 5.29
C VAL A 71 4.19 2.51 5.21
N LEU A 72 3.91 1.21 5.10
CA LEU A 72 4.94 0.19 4.92
C LEU A 72 5.78 0.46 3.66
N SER A 73 5.14 0.84 2.55
CA SER A 73 5.83 1.18 1.30
C SER A 73 6.74 2.39 1.48
N ALA A 74 6.30 3.42 2.21
CA ALA A 74 7.10 4.60 2.49
C ALA A 74 8.32 4.31 3.37
N VAL A 75 8.18 3.43 4.37
CA VAL A 75 9.31 2.95 5.19
C VAL A 75 10.34 2.22 4.31
N MET A 76 9.89 1.34 3.42
CA MET A 76 10.76 0.65 2.47
C MET A 76 11.45 1.63 1.51
N TYR A 77 10.72 2.58 0.92
CA TYR A 77 11.31 3.61 0.05
C TYR A 77 12.33 4.46 0.79
N SER A 78 12.07 4.81 2.05
CA SER A 78 12.99 5.60 2.86
C SER A 78 14.32 4.87 3.09
N LYS A 79 14.26 3.57 3.37
CA LYS A 79 15.44 2.75 3.62
C LYS A 79 16.22 2.39 2.37
N ILE A 80 15.54 2.08 1.27
CA ILE A 80 16.17 1.55 0.05
C ILE A 80 16.62 2.67 -0.90
N ILE A 81 15.88 3.78 -0.92
CA ILE A 81 16.18 4.92 -1.79
C ILE A 81 16.83 6.02 -0.96
N ILE A 82 16.11 6.62 0.00
CA ILE A 82 16.54 7.87 0.62
C ILE A 82 17.84 7.70 1.42
N GLU A 83 18.02 6.60 2.13
CA GLU A 83 19.27 6.31 2.86
C GLU A 83 20.48 6.10 1.93
N ASP A 84 20.26 5.62 0.70
CA ASP A 84 21.32 5.39 -0.29
C ASP A 84 21.67 6.66 -1.09
N TYR A 85 20.72 7.59 -1.22
CA TYR A 85 20.90 8.88 -1.93
C TYR A 85 21.14 10.06 -0.97
N SER A 86 21.33 9.79 0.32
CA SER A 86 21.67 10.79 1.34
C SER A 86 23.07 10.57 1.91
N GLY A 87 23.75 11.66 2.29
CA GLY A 87 25.11 11.62 2.85
C GLY A 87 26.20 11.27 1.83
N LYS A 88 27.15 10.41 2.22
CA LYS A 88 28.36 10.05 1.42
C LYS A 88 28.18 8.82 0.50
N ARG A 89 27.01 8.16 0.56
CA ARG A 89 26.68 6.97 -0.25
C ARG A 89 26.39 7.24 -1.75
N PRO A 90 25.96 8.44 -2.20
CA PRO A 90 25.78 8.72 -3.63
C PRO A 90 27.07 8.51 -4.43
N VAL A 91 28.24 8.86 -3.87
CA VAL A 91 29.55 8.69 -4.53
C VAL A 91 29.81 7.22 -4.89
N LEU A 92 29.54 6.29 -3.95
CA LEU A 92 29.66 4.84 -4.20
C LEU A 92 28.67 4.35 -5.25
N LEU A 93 27.46 4.92 -5.27
CA LEU A 93 26.43 4.55 -6.24
C LEU A 93 26.77 5.05 -7.64
N PHE A 94 27.43 6.21 -7.75
CA PHE A 94 27.83 6.82 -9.01
C PHE A 94 29.11 6.23 -9.61
N SER A 95 29.94 5.54 -8.80
CA SER A 95 31.08 4.75 -9.31
C SER A 95 30.67 3.48 -10.03
N TYR A 96 29.40 3.04 -9.94
CA TYR A 96 28.93 1.87 -10.69
C TYR A 96 28.82 2.20 -12.19
N PRO A 97 29.32 1.35 -13.10
CA PRO A 97 29.24 1.53 -14.56
C PRO A 97 27.84 1.19 -15.10
N VAL A 98 26.79 1.65 -14.43
CA VAL A 98 25.38 1.41 -14.77
C VAL A 98 24.63 2.74 -14.73
N SER A 99 23.80 2.99 -15.75
CA SER A 99 23.03 4.22 -15.85
C SER A 99 22.14 4.44 -14.62
N ARG A 100 22.24 5.63 -14.01
CA ARG A 100 21.56 6.03 -12.77
C ARG A 100 20.04 5.86 -12.83
N LYS A 101 19.42 6.20 -13.97
CA LYS A 101 18.01 5.95 -14.29
C LYS A 101 17.57 4.51 -14.05
N LYS A 102 18.37 3.54 -14.50
CA LYS A 102 18.04 2.10 -14.41
C LYS A 102 18.15 1.58 -12.97
N ILE A 103 19.08 2.12 -12.18
CA ILE A 103 19.22 1.76 -10.76
C ILE A 103 17.99 2.27 -9.99
N MET A 104 17.62 3.53 -10.18
CA MET A 104 16.47 4.11 -9.49
C MET A 104 15.16 3.40 -9.86
N LEU A 105 14.95 3.12 -11.15
CA LEU A 105 13.77 2.39 -11.62
C LEU A 105 13.73 0.96 -11.04
N ALA A 106 14.88 0.28 -10.95
CA ALA A 106 14.95 -1.04 -10.34
C ALA A 106 14.56 -1.01 -8.86
N LYS A 107 15.05 -0.02 -8.10
CA LYS A 107 14.70 0.14 -6.68
C LYS A 107 13.22 0.44 -6.48
N LEU A 108 12.68 1.37 -7.27
CA LEU A 108 11.25 1.71 -7.24
C LEU A 108 10.38 0.49 -7.56
N SER A 109 10.75 -0.26 -8.59
CA SER A 109 10.04 -1.49 -8.99
C SER A 109 10.08 -2.58 -7.92
N VAL A 110 11.23 -2.79 -7.25
CA VAL A 110 11.34 -3.80 -6.18
C VAL A 110 10.39 -3.48 -5.02
N VAL A 111 10.36 -2.23 -4.56
CA VAL A 111 9.49 -1.83 -3.46
C VAL A 111 8.02 -1.90 -3.87
N CYS A 112 7.68 -1.42 -5.08
CA CYS A 112 6.31 -1.44 -5.59
C CYS A 112 5.78 -2.89 -5.73
N VAL A 113 6.56 -3.79 -6.34
CA VAL A 113 6.16 -5.20 -6.50
C VAL A 113 6.05 -5.90 -5.15
N PHE A 114 6.98 -5.65 -4.22
CA PHE A 114 6.92 -6.27 -2.90
C PHE A 114 5.68 -5.82 -2.13
N THR A 115 5.43 -4.52 -2.07
CA THR A 115 4.32 -3.94 -1.30
C THR A 115 2.95 -4.34 -1.87
N THR A 116 2.79 -4.30 -3.19
CA THR A 116 1.54 -4.73 -3.86
C THR A 116 1.30 -6.22 -3.69
N LEU A 117 2.32 -7.07 -3.85
CA LEU A 117 2.18 -8.51 -3.65
C LEU A 117 1.85 -8.85 -2.19
N SER A 118 2.55 -8.23 -1.23
CA SER A 118 2.28 -8.41 0.20
C SER A 118 0.87 -7.97 0.58
N MET A 119 0.39 -6.84 0.07
CA MET A 119 -0.97 -6.35 0.31
C MET A 119 -2.03 -7.31 -0.27
N PHE A 120 -1.81 -7.80 -1.49
CA PHE A 120 -2.71 -8.76 -2.14
C PHE A 120 -2.80 -10.07 -1.37
N LEU A 121 -1.65 -10.64 -0.97
CA LEU A 121 -1.63 -11.86 -0.16
C LEU A 121 -2.29 -11.65 1.21
N SER A 122 -2.02 -10.51 1.86
CA SER A 122 -2.62 -10.17 3.15
C SER A 122 -4.14 -10.13 3.06
N ASN A 123 -4.70 -9.44 2.06
CA ASN A 123 -6.15 -9.37 1.85
C ASN A 123 -6.75 -10.75 1.59
N ILE A 124 -6.17 -11.55 0.70
CA ILE A 124 -6.66 -12.90 0.41
C ILE A 124 -6.67 -13.75 1.68
N ILE A 125 -5.59 -13.75 2.46
CA ILE A 125 -5.50 -14.55 3.69
C ILE A 125 -6.56 -14.12 4.70
N VAL A 126 -6.73 -12.82 4.90
CA VAL A 126 -7.71 -12.28 5.87
C VAL A 126 -9.13 -12.66 5.48
N PHE A 127 -9.53 -12.43 4.22
CA PHE A 127 -10.88 -12.75 3.75
C PHE A 127 -11.14 -14.25 3.64
N LEU A 128 -10.12 -15.08 3.35
CA LEU A 128 -10.26 -16.54 3.39
C LEU A 128 -10.54 -17.04 4.81
N ILE A 129 -9.78 -16.56 5.80
CA ILE A 129 -10.00 -16.96 7.20
C ILE A 129 -11.37 -16.48 7.67
N PHE A 130 -11.74 -15.24 7.34
CA PHE A 130 -13.05 -14.69 7.66
C PHE A 130 -14.19 -15.52 7.05
N GLY A 131 -14.11 -15.83 5.76
CA GLY A 131 -15.13 -16.63 5.06
C GLY A 131 -15.24 -18.08 5.57
N ILE A 132 -14.17 -18.67 6.10
CA ILE A 132 -14.23 -19.97 6.78
C ILE A 132 -14.96 -19.84 8.11
N THR A 133 -14.61 -18.85 8.92
CA THR A 133 -15.23 -18.61 10.24
C THR A 133 -16.72 -18.31 10.12
N GLU A 134 -17.11 -17.59 9.08
CA GLU A 134 -18.50 -17.22 8.83
C GLU A 134 -19.42 -18.43 8.59
N LYS A 135 -18.88 -19.56 8.12
CA LYS A 135 -19.64 -20.81 8.03
C LYS A 135 -19.99 -21.41 9.39
N PHE A 136 -19.21 -21.10 10.42
CA PHE A 136 -19.40 -21.62 11.78
C PHE A 136 -20.12 -20.61 12.68
N ILE A 137 -19.79 -19.32 12.55
CA ILE A 137 -20.34 -18.23 13.34
C ILE A 137 -20.87 -17.21 12.35
N HIS A 138 -22.20 -17.14 12.18
CA HIS A 138 -22.84 -16.14 11.32
C HIS A 138 -22.73 -14.76 11.99
N LEU A 139 -21.58 -14.09 11.83
CA LEU A 139 -21.32 -12.76 12.39
C LEU A 139 -21.96 -11.64 11.56
N VAL A 140 -22.07 -11.78 10.24
CA VAL A 140 -22.66 -10.76 9.36
C VAL A 140 -23.99 -11.27 8.81
N SER A 141 -24.97 -10.36 8.70
CA SER A 141 -26.26 -10.66 8.06
C SER A 141 -26.08 -10.84 6.56
N GLY A 142 -25.83 -12.07 6.13
CA GLY A 142 -25.78 -12.50 4.73
C GLY A 142 -25.02 -13.81 4.57
N LYS A 143 -25.11 -14.43 3.38
CA LYS A 143 -24.31 -15.62 3.06
C LYS A 143 -23.04 -15.17 2.33
N PHE A 144 -21.88 -15.54 2.85
CA PHE A 144 -20.62 -15.40 2.13
C PHE A 144 -20.70 -16.19 0.81
N THR A 145 -20.91 -15.47 -0.29
CA THR A 145 -21.18 -16.02 -1.62
C THR A 145 -19.97 -15.76 -2.52
N LEU A 146 -19.77 -16.59 -3.55
CA LEU A 146 -18.70 -16.41 -4.54
C LEU A 146 -18.71 -15.02 -5.21
N SER A 147 -19.87 -14.37 -5.32
CA SER A 147 -20.00 -12.99 -5.80
C SER A 147 -19.29 -11.97 -4.90
N ILE A 148 -19.36 -12.15 -3.58
CA ILE A 148 -18.70 -11.29 -2.59
C ILE A 148 -17.19 -11.49 -2.66
N MET A 149 -16.71 -12.72 -2.85
CA MET A 149 -15.27 -12.96 -3.06
C MET A 149 -14.75 -12.28 -4.33
N LEU A 150 -15.51 -12.29 -5.42
CA LEU A 150 -15.14 -11.58 -6.64
C LEU A 150 -15.10 -10.07 -6.41
N GLN A 151 -16.06 -9.52 -5.67
CA GLN A 151 -16.07 -8.10 -5.30
C GLN A 151 -14.86 -7.73 -4.44
N VAL A 152 -14.49 -8.57 -3.47
CA VAL A 152 -13.26 -8.39 -2.68
C VAL A 152 -12.06 -8.28 -3.62
N VAL A 153 -11.86 -9.27 -4.50
CA VAL A 153 -10.72 -9.28 -5.43
C VAL A 153 -10.71 -8.03 -6.32
N GLU A 154 -11.85 -7.62 -6.87
CA GLU A 154 -11.98 -6.41 -7.68
C GLU A 154 -11.58 -5.15 -6.89
N THR A 155 -12.12 -4.98 -5.69
CA THR A 155 -11.79 -3.83 -4.83
C THR A 155 -10.34 -3.84 -4.36
N THR A 156 -9.78 -5.01 -4.03
CA THR A 156 -8.36 -5.15 -3.68
C THR A 156 -7.49 -4.68 -4.86
N LEU A 157 -7.79 -5.10 -6.09
CA LEU A 157 -7.01 -4.68 -7.27
C LEU A 157 -6.99 -3.15 -7.45
N LEU A 158 -8.12 -2.48 -7.21
CA LEU A 158 -8.19 -1.02 -7.26
C LEU A 158 -7.37 -0.37 -6.14
N MET A 159 -7.47 -0.89 -4.90
CA MET A 159 -6.69 -0.36 -3.78
C MET A 159 -5.19 -0.58 -3.95
N LEU A 160 -4.75 -1.65 -4.61
CA LEU A 160 -3.34 -1.88 -4.92
C LEU A 160 -2.77 -0.76 -5.80
N LEU A 161 -3.51 -0.33 -6.82
CA LEU A 161 -3.10 0.75 -7.70
C LEU A 161 -3.01 2.09 -6.95
N ILE A 162 -4.01 2.38 -6.11
CA ILE A 162 -4.04 3.58 -5.28
C ILE A 162 -2.84 3.60 -4.32
N THR A 163 -2.61 2.49 -3.61
CA THR A 163 -1.50 2.33 -2.66
C THR A 163 -0.14 2.48 -3.34
N ALA A 164 0.04 1.87 -4.53
CA ALA A 164 1.28 1.97 -5.28
C ALA A 164 1.57 3.41 -5.71
N GLY A 165 0.56 4.13 -6.22
CA GLY A 165 0.69 5.54 -6.58
C GLY A 165 1.00 6.43 -5.36
N ALA A 166 0.29 6.22 -4.26
CA ALA A 166 0.46 6.94 -3.00
C ALA A 166 1.86 6.75 -2.40
N GLY A 167 2.35 5.50 -2.37
CA GLY A 167 3.68 5.17 -1.86
C GLY A 167 4.79 5.83 -2.67
N ILE A 168 4.68 5.85 -3.99
CA ILE A 168 5.64 6.53 -4.87
C ILE A 168 5.58 8.05 -4.69
N ALA A 169 4.38 8.63 -4.53
CA ALA A 169 4.23 10.06 -4.26
C ALA A 169 4.89 10.48 -2.94
N ALA A 170 4.67 9.70 -1.87
CA ALA A 170 5.32 9.93 -0.57
C ALA A 170 6.85 9.81 -0.68
N ALA A 171 7.35 8.80 -1.41
CA ALA A 171 8.77 8.65 -1.71
C ALA A 171 9.34 9.85 -2.47
N GLY A 172 8.59 10.40 -3.42
CA GLY A 172 8.91 11.62 -4.15
C GLY A 172 9.18 12.81 -3.23
N ILE A 173 8.24 13.09 -2.33
CA ILE A 173 8.34 14.18 -1.36
C ILE A 173 9.53 13.96 -0.42
N GLY A 174 9.69 12.74 0.07
CA GLY A 174 10.80 12.34 0.94
C GLY A 174 12.17 12.50 0.30
N PHE A 175 12.27 12.17 -0.99
CA PHE A 175 13.50 12.29 -1.77
C PHE A 175 13.94 13.74 -1.94
N ILE A 176 13.01 14.66 -2.22
CA ILE A 176 13.28 16.10 -2.37
C ILE A 176 13.87 16.67 -1.06
N LYS A 177 13.35 16.24 0.10
CA LYS A 177 13.84 16.66 1.42
C LYS A 177 15.03 15.85 1.92
N LYS A 178 15.48 14.82 1.19
CA LYS A 178 16.56 13.89 1.57
C LYS A 178 16.43 13.33 3.00
N SER A 179 15.20 13.11 3.47
CA SER A 179 14.93 12.82 4.87
C SER A 179 13.94 11.67 5.05
N VAL A 180 14.36 10.66 5.83
CA VAL A 180 13.55 9.47 6.16
C VAL A 180 12.28 9.88 6.93
N PRO A 181 12.33 10.70 8.00
CA PRO A 181 11.13 11.13 8.71
C PRO A 181 10.08 11.82 7.84
N THR A 182 10.48 12.69 6.90
CA THR A 182 9.53 13.42 6.04
C THR A 182 8.78 12.48 5.09
N THR A 183 9.40 11.38 4.68
CA THR A 183 8.78 10.36 3.83
C THR A 183 7.66 9.62 4.56
N ILE A 184 7.92 9.25 5.82
CA ILE A 184 6.93 8.53 6.64
C ILE A 184 5.76 9.46 6.99
N VAL A 185 6.04 10.69 7.42
CA VAL A 185 4.99 11.67 7.76
C VAL A 185 4.14 12.01 6.53
N SER A 186 4.76 12.23 5.37
CA SER A 186 4.00 12.48 4.13
C SER A 186 3.16 11.28 3.71
N ALA A 187 3.63 10.05 3.89
CA ALA A 187 2.84 8.85 3.62
C ALA A 187 1.61 8.73 4.51
N VAL A 188 1.74 9.08 5.80
CA VAL A 188 0.60 9.08 6.74
C VAL A 188 -0.42 10.15 6.35
N LEU A 189 0.02 11.36 5.98
CA LEU A 189 -0.87 12.44 5.54
C LEU A 189 -1.56 12.11 4.20
N ILE A 190 -0.83 11.51 3.26
CA ILE A 190 -1.42 11.07 1.99
C ILE A 190 -2.41 9.94 2.27
N ALA A 191 -2.06 8.94 3.08
CA ALA A 191 -2.94 7.83 3.41
C ALA A 191 -4.24 8.31 4.08
N SER A 192 -4.18 9.26 5.02
CA SER A 192 -5.38 9.78 5.68
C SER A 192 -6.30 10.54 4.72
N LEU A 193 -5.74 11.33 3.80
CA LEU A 193 -6.50 11.99 2.75
C LEU A 193 -7.15 10.96 1.81
N LEU A 194 -6.38 9.96 1.37
CA LEU A 194 -6.87 8.91 0.48
C LEU A 194 -7.97 8.08 1.12
N CYS A 195 -7.89 7.76 2.42
CA CYS A 195 -8.96 7.05 3.13
C CYS A 195 -10.28 7.80 3.06
N ASN A 196 -10.26 9.12 3.26
CA ASN A 196 -11.47 9.95 3.16
C ASN A 196 -12.04 9.97 1.73
N VAL A 197 -11.18 10.06 0.72
CA VAL A 197 -11.63 10.02 -0.68
C VAL A 197 -12.21 8.66 -1.01
N VAL A 198 -11.52 7.58 -0.63
CA VAL A 198 -11.99 6.21 -0.81
C VAL A 198 -13.36 6.04 -0.17
N ALA A 199 -13.53 6.42 1.10
CA ALA A 199 -14.80 6.30 1.82
C ALA A 199 -15.97 7.06 1.17
N ASN A 200 -15.71 8.17 0.45
CA ASN A 200 -16.74 8.89 -0.29
C ASN A 200 -17.00 8.30 -1.69
N THR A 201 -15.98 7.72 -2.32
CA THR A 201 -16.07 7.17 -3.68
C THR A 201 -16.68 5.77 -3.74
N THR A 202 -16.77 5.05 -2.62
CA THR A 202 -17.35 3.71 -2.52
C THR A 202 -18.81 3.63 -2.96
N CYS A 203 -19.56 4.73 -2.86
CA CYS A 203 -20.94 4.83 -3.34
C CYS A 203 -21.07 4.64 -4.85
N SER A 204 -20.00 4.80 -5.64
CA SER A 204 -20.04 4.59 -7.09
C SER A 204 -18.79 3.91 -7.63
N ARG A 205 -18.97 2.73 -8.25
CA ARG A 205 -17.85 1.97 -8.85
C ARG A 205 -17.06 2.80 -9.86
N MET A 206 -17.75 3.59 -10.69
CA MET A 206 -17.11 4.47 -11.68
C MET A 206 -16.16 5.50 -11.04
N ALA A 207 -16.51 6.09 -9.90
CA ALA A 207 -15.64 7.05 -9.23
C ALA A 207 -14.37 6.37 -8.70
N MET A 208 -14.49 5.15 -8.15
CA MET A 208 -13.32 4.39 -7.68
C MET A 208 -12.37 4.04 -8.83
N TYR A 209 -12.88 3.66 -10.00
CA TYR A 209 -12.07 3.42 -11.20
C TYR A 209 -11.32 4.67 -11.67
N ILE A 210 -12.00 5.81 -11.75
CA ILE A 210 -11.39 7.10 -12.12
C ILE A 210 -10.30 7.46 -11.12
N PHE A 211 -10.58 7.30 -9.83
CA PHE A 211 -9.62 7.62 -8.77
C PHE A 211 -8.37 6.75 -8.82
N ALA A 212 -8.52 5.43 -9.02
CA ALA A 212 -7.39 4.52 -9.19
C ALA A 212 -6.54 4.92 -10.42
N MET A 213 -7.17 5.32 -11.52
CA MET A 213 -6.47 5.80 -12.71
C MET A 213 -5.69 7.10 -12.44
N VAL A 214 -6.29 8.07 -11.75
CA VAL A 214 -5.62 9.31 -11.35
C VAL A 214 -4.39 9.03 -10.49
N MET A 215 -4.51 8.15 -9.49
CA MET A 215 -3.40 7.77 -8.62
C MET A 215 -2.27 7.07 -9.38
N LEU A 216 -2.61 6.28 -10.40
CA LEU A 216 -1.64 5.64 -11.27
C LEU A 216 -0.84 6.69 -12.08
N PHE A 217 -1.52 7.69 -12.66
CA PHE A 217 -0.86 8.80 -13.34
C PHE A 217 0.04 9.62 -12.41
N ILE A 218 -0.41 9.89 -11.18
CA ILE A 218 0.39 10.56 -10.16
C ILE A 218 1.65 9.74 -9.86
N GLY A 219 1.51 8.43 -9.67
CA GLY A 219 2.64 7.51 -9.49
C GLY A 219 3.66 7.61 -10.63
N MET A 220 3.19 7.55 -11.89
CA MET A 220 4.06 7.71 -13.06
C MET A 220 4.78 9.07 -13.08
N ALA A 221 4.06 10.17 -12.85
CA ALA A 221 4.64 11.51 -12.82
C ALA A 221 5.75 11.61 -11.77
N PHE A 222 5.52 11.12 -10.55
CA PHE A 222 6.54 11.10 -9.50
C PHE A 222 7.73 10.21 -9.85
N THR A 223 7.54 9.06 -10.51
CA THR A 223 8.70 8.27 -10.98
C THR A 223 9.55 9.02 -11.99
N ILE A 224 8.95 9.79 -12.91
CA ILE A 224 9.69 10.58 -13.90
C ILE A 224 10.44 11.71 -13.22
N ILE A 225 9.80 12.41 -12.27
CA ILE A 225 10.43 13.47 -11.48
C ILE A 225 11.66 12.91 -10.74
N LEU A 226 11.47 11.79 -10.04
CA LEU A 226 12.53 11.09 -9.31
C LEU A 226 13.72 10.75 -10.22
N ILE A 227 13.47 10.17 -11.40
CA ILE A 227 14.51 9.82 -12.36
C ILE A 227 15.28 11.06 -12.82
N LYS A 228 14.57 12.15 -13.17
CA LYS A 228 15.19 13.41 -13.58
C LYS A 228 16.03 14.02 -12.46
N SER A 229 15.55 13.97 -11.21
CA SER A 229 16.28 14.47 -10.05
C SER A 229 17.58 13.71 -9.79
N VAL A 230 17.65 12.43 -10.12
CA VAL A 230 18.89 11.63 -10.00
C VAL A 230 19.87 11.89 -11.14
N ASP A 231 19.39 12.19 -12.35
CA ASP A 231 20.28 12.54 -13.46
C ASP A 231 20.92 13.92 -13.27
N ALA A 232 20.16 14.88 -12.73
CA ALA A 232 20.63 16.23 -12.43
C ALA A 232 21.57 16.30 -11.21
N MET A 233 21.76 15.19 -10.48
CA MET A 233 22.63 15.15 -9.32
C MET A 233 24.10 15.07 -9.78
N GLU A 234 24.78 16.22 -9.76
CA GLU A 234 26.22 16.30 -10.01
C GLU A 234 26.99 15.71 -8.82
N VAL A 235 28.10 15.02 -9.12
CA VAL A 235 28.99 14.46 -8.10
C VAL A 235 30.04 15.52 -7.82
N GLU A 236 29.90 16.23 -6.70
CA GLU A 236 30.99 17.04 -6.14
C GLU A 236 32.07 16.14 -5.52
#